data_AF-A0A7W3TIG6-F1
#
_entry.id   AF-A0A7W3TIG6-F1
#
_cell.length_a   1.000
_cell.length_b   1.000
_cell.length_c   1.000
_cell.angle_alpha   90.00
_cell.angle_beta   90.00
_cell.angle_gamma   90.00
#
_symmetry.space_group_name_H-M   'P 1'
#
loop_
_entity.id
_entity.type
_entity.pdbx_description
1 polymer ?
#
loop_
_entity_poly.entity_id
_entity_poly.type
_entity_poly.pdbx_seq_one_letter_code
_entity_poly.pdbx_strand_id
1 'polypeptide(L)'
;WGGVLRAFHALPPPVESDGLVLPGYDAFDRTARRLRTPPAGVTSTDTAFLRGRLVELRERVAELRFPSSPVPVHGDAHRGNALVEPSGRVVLLDPDGVCLDHPEWDLLPMVTDARRTGWCGPQELRAFLRGYRDAGDGRAPRVAGPDWA
;
A
#
# COMPACT_ATOMS: atom_id res chain seq x y z
N TRP A 1 -5.41 -7.71 8.84
CA TRP A 1 -4.13 -7.76 8.12
C TRP A 1 -3.20 -6.58 8.39
N GLY A 2 -3.64 -5.45 9.00
CA GLY A 2 -2.75 -4.30 9.28
C GLY A 2 -1.52 -4.59 10.13
N GLY A 3 -1.59 -5.57 11.05
CA GLY A 3 -0.41 -5.98 11.84
C GLY A 3 0.69 -6.64 11.00
N VAL A 4 0.36 -7.35 9.92
CA VAL A 4 1.37 -7.93 9.02
C VAL A 4 2.01 -6.84 8.16
N LEU A 5 1.24 -5.85 7.71
CA LEU A 5 1.81 -4.69 7.02
C LEU A 5 2.75 -3.90 7.95
N ARG A 6 2.41 -3.73 9.23
CA ARG A 6 3.32 -3.13 10.21
C ARG A 6 4.60 -3.95 10.41
N ALA A 7 4.50 -5.27 10.47
CA ALA A 7 5.68 -6.14 10.55
C ALA A 7 6.57 -6.01 9.30
N PHE A 8 5.97 -5.90 8.11
CA PHE A 8 6.70 -5.64 6.86
C PHE A 8 7.44 -4.29 6.90
N HIS A 9 6.78 -3.22 7.32
CA HIS A 9 7.40 -1.90 7.49
C HIS A 9 8.47 -1.84 8.59
N ALA A 10 8.46 -2.80 9.53
CA ALA A 10 9.46 -2.89 10.59
C ALA A 10 10.71 -3.69 10.18
N LEU A 11 10.72 -4.27 8.97
CA LEU A 11 11.91 -4.92 8.44
C LEU A 11 13.06 -3.91 8.34
N PRO A 12 14.30 -4.32 8.65
CA PRO A 12 15.44 -3.46 8.42
C PRO A 12 15.51 -3.16 6.91
N PRO A 13 15.71 -1.89 6.52
CA PRO A 13 15.93 -1.57 5.11
C PRO A 13 17.21 -2.29 4.64
N PRO A 14 17.24 -2.80 3.39
CA PRO A 14 18.45 -3.40 2.86
C PRO A 14 19.57 -2.37 2.91
N VAL A 15 20.75 -2.78 3.38
CA VAL A 15 21.92 -1.91 3.37
C VAL A 15 22.55 -1.98 1.99
N GLU A 16 23.18 -0.90 1.52
CA GLU A 16 23.80 -0.86 0.19
C GLU A 16 24.80 -2.02 -0.04
N SER A 17 25.44 -2.51 1.03
CA SER A 17 26.33 -3.67 1.01
C SER A 17 25.64 -5.00 0.69
N ASP A 18 24.32 -5.09 0.81
CA ASP A 18 23.53 -6.26 0.41
C ASP A 18 23.33 -6.32 -1.11
N GLY A 19 23.80 -5.30 -1.86
CA GLY A 19 23.64 -5.21 -3.31
C GLY A 19 22.21 -4.91 -3.77
N LEU A 20 21.31 -4.60 -2.83
CA LEU A 20 19.90 -4.31 -3.08
C LEU A 20 19.60 -2.84 -2.78
N VAL A 21 19.43 -2.03 -3.83
CA VAL A 21 18.96 -0.65 -3.72
C VAL A 21 17.49 -0.61 -4.08
N LEU A 22 16.64 -0.29 -3.11
CA LEU A 22 15.21 -0.12 -3.35
C LEU A 22 14.92 1.28 -3.91
N PRO A 23 14.04 1.41 -4.92
CA PRO A 23 13.62 2.72 -5.42
C PRO A 23 12.73 3.44 -4.40
N GLY A 24 12.49 4.73 -4.60
CA GLY A 24 11.36 5.43 -3.95
C GLY A 24 10.03 5.07 -4.61
N TYR A 25 8.91 5.39 -3.95
CA TYR A 25 7.59 5.07 -4.47
C TYR A 25 7.17 6.05 -5.60
N ASP A 26 6.94 5.54 -6.82
CA ASP A 26 6.29 6.33 -7.89
C ASP A 26 4.78 6.05 -7.91
N ALA A 27 4.03 6.94 -7.23
CA ALA A 27 2.57 6.90 -7.15
C ALA A 27 1.86 6.89 -8.51
N PHE A 28 2.56 7.23 -9.60
CA PHE A 28 1.97 7.39 -10.92
C PHE A 28 2.62 6.56 -12.02
N ASP A 29 3.62 5.72 -11.75
CA ASP A 29 4.28 4.91 -12.80
C ASP A 29 3.25 4.02 -13.53
N ARG A 30 2.46 3.26 -12.77
CA ARG A 30 1.41 2.37 -13.31
C ARG A 30 0.39 3.15 -14.15
N THR A 31 -0.05 4.31 -13.67
CA THR A 31 -1.00 5.19 -14.37
C THR A 31 -0.41 5.76 -15.65
N ALA A 32 0.83 6.27 -15.59
CA ALA A 32 1.55 6.81 -16.75
C ALA A 32 1.75 5.74 -17.83
N ARG A 33 2.10 4.50 -17.44
CA ARG A 33 2.20 3.36 -18.37
C ARG A 33 0.89 3.05 -19.07
N ARG A 34 -0.23 3.02 -18.34
CA ARG A 34 -1.56 2.79 -18.93
C ARG A 34 -2.01 3.91 -19.86
N LEU A 35 -1.62 5.16 -19.60
CA LEU A 35 -1.93 6.30 -20.46
C LEU A 35 -1.07 6.39 -21.74
N ARG A 36 0.06 5.65 -21.82
CA ARG A 36 0.84 5.54 -23.07
C ARG A 36 0.13 4.69 -24.11
N THR A 37 -0.52 3.62 -23.66
CA THR A 37 -1.30 2.71 -24.52
C THR A 37 -2.69 2.52 -23.91
N PRO A 38 -3.61 3.50 -24.09
CA PRO A 38 -4.94 3.43 -23.51
C PRO A 38 -5.69 2.18 -23.96
N PRO A 39 -6.49 1.54 -23.09
CA PRO A 39 -7.35 0.43 -23.48
C PRO A 39 -8.33 0.81 -24.60
N ALA A 40 -8.78 -0.20 -25.36
CA ALA A 40 -9.83 -0.02 -26.35
C ALA A 40 -11.09 0.57 -25.69
N GLY A 41 -11.70 1.56 -26.36
CA GLY A 41 -12.89 2.26 -25.88
C GLY A 41 -12.61 3.52 -25.04
N VAL A 42 -11.36 3.81 -24.69
CA VAL A 42 -10.99 5.10 -24.06
C VAL A 42 -10.78 6.15 -25.15
N THR A 43 -11.50 7.27 -25.06
CA THR A 43 -11.40 8.33 -26.08
C THR A 43 -10.11 9.12 -25.96
N SER A 44 -9.72 9.79 -27.05
CA SER A 44 -8.60 10.73 -27.03
C SER A 44 -8.85 11.90 -26.09
N THR A 45 -10.10 12.37 -26.00
CA THR A 45 -10.52 13.43 -25.07
C THR A 45 -10.31 13.02 -23.62
N ASP A 46 -10.78 11.83 -23.23
CA ASP A 46 -10.58 11.31 -21.87
C ASP A 46 -9.09 11.12 -21.57
N THR A 47 -8.34 10.59 -22.54
CA THR A 47 -6.88 10.42 -22.39
C THR A 47 -6.17 11.76 -22.19
N ALA A 48 -6.55 12.79 -22.95
CA ALA A 48 -6.00 14.14 -22.80
C ALA A 48 -6.34 14.74 -21.44
N PHE A 49 -7.58 14.61 -20.99
CA PHE A 49 -8.02 15.02 -19.66
C PHE A 49 -7.20 14.32 -18.56
N LEU A 50 -7.08 12.99 -18.61
CA LEU A 50 -6.34 12.22 -17.60
C LEU A 50 -4.84 12.56 -17.57
N ARG A 51 -4.23 12.84 -18.73
CA ARG A 51 -2.84 13.32 -18.79
C ARG A 51 -2.68 14.68 -18.12
N GLY A 52 -3.61 15.61 -18.35
CA GLY A 52 -3.62 16.90 -17.66
C GLY A 52 -3.75 16.74 -16.14
N ARG A 53 -4.67 15.88 -15.68
CA ARG A 53 -4.82 15.56 -14.25
C ARG A 53 -3.57 14.92 -13.66
N LEU A 54 -2.87 14.07 -14.41
CA LEU A 54 -1.65 13.42 -13.97
C LEU A 54 -0.53 14.45 -13.71
N VAL A 55 -0.39 15.47 -14.57
CA VAL A 55 0.61 16.54 -14.36
C VAL A 55 0.32 17.30 -13.06
N GLU A 56 -0.91 17.78 -12.87
CA GLU A 56 -1.30 18.49 -11.65
C GLU A 56 -1.09 17.64 -10.39
N LEU A 57 -1.47 16.35 -10.44
CA LEU A 57 -1.33 15.47 -9.29
C LEU A 57 0.13 15.16 -8.97
N ARG A 58 1.01 15.06 -9.96
CA ARG A 58 2.46 14.88 -9.74
C ARG A 58 3.05 16.07 -8.98
N GLU A 59 2.69 17.30 -9.38
CA GLU A 59 3.13 18.52 -8.69
C GLU A 59 2.66 18.55 -7.23
N ARG A 60 1.37 18.30 -7.00
CA ARG A 60 0.78 18.32 -5.64
C ARG A 60 1.32 17.20 -4.75
N VAL A 61 1.60 16.03 -5.31
CA VAL A 61 2.21 14.92 -4.55
C VAL A 61 3.66 15.24 -4.17
N ALA A 62 4.42 15.88 -5.04
CA ALA A 62 5.81 16.28 -4.73
C ALA A 62 5.90 17.31 -3.58
N GLU A 63 4.83 18.06 -3.35
CA GLU A 63 4.72 19.03 -2.24
C GLU A 63 4.33 18.38 -0.90
N LEU A 64 3.90 17.12 -0.89
CA LEU A 64 3.52 16.44 0.34
C LEU A 64 4.71 16.36 1.31
N ARG A 65 4.38 16.43 2.60
CA ARG A 65 5.32 16.24 3.70
C ARG A 65 4.76 15.15 4.58
N PHE A 66 5.52 14.07 4.71
CA PHE A 66 5.16 12.94 5.54
C PHE A 66 5.80 13.10 6.93
N PRO A 67 5.05 12.85 8.01
CA PRO A 67 5.59 12.89 9.36
C PRO A 67 6.42 11.64 9.72
N SER A 68 6.27 10.57 8.95
CA SER A 68 6.95 9.29 9.14
C SER A 68 8.36 9.29 8.56
N SER A 69 9.22 8.42 9.09
CA SER A 69 10.48 8.07 8.43
C SER A 69 10.24 7.04 7.32
N PRO A 70 11.08 7.03 6.27
CA PRO A 70 11.05 5.98 5.24
C PRO A 70 11.29 4.58 5.83
N VAL A 71 10.59 3.59 5.27
CA VAL A 71 10.61 2.16 5.62
C VAL A 71 10.44 1.32 4.36
N PRO A 72 10.68 -0.01 4.41
CA PRO A 72 10.22 -0.89 3.34
C PRO A 72 8.71 -0.75 3.15
N VAL A 73 8.29 -0.39 1.93
CA VAL A 73 6.90 -0.22 1.51
C VAL A 73 6.61 -1.28 0.46
N HIS A 74 5.45 -1.93 0.56
CA HIS A 74 5.00 -2.97 -0.35
C HIS A 74 4.68 -2.41 -1.74
N GLY A 75 4.12 -1.20 -1.80
CA GLY A 75 3.85 -0.46 -3.03
C GLY A 75 2.57 -0.88 -3.77
N ASP A 76 1.91 -1.96 -3.33
CA ASP A 76 0.59 -2.39 -3.79
C ASP A 76 -0.20 -3.04 -2.64
N ALA A 77 -0.08 -2.48 -1.42
CA ALA A 77 -0.78 -3.01 -0.26
C ALA A 77 -2.29 -2.75 -0.32
N HIS A 78 -3.06 -3.80 -0.61
CA HIS A 78 -4.50 -3.80 -0.50
C HIS A 78 -5.02 -5.15 0.00
N ARG A 79 -6.29 -5.22 0.40
CA ARG A 79 -6.88 -6.45 0.98
C ARG A 79 -6.72 -7.69 0.10
N GLY A 80 -6.67 -7.50 -1.22
CA GLY A 80 -6.54 -8.58 -2.21
C GLY A 80 -5.15 -9.21 -2.21
N ASN A 81 -4.13 -8.48 -1.78
CA ASN A 81 -2.76 -8.95 -1.61
C ASN A 81 -2.46 -9.44 -0.19
N ALA A 82 -3.48 -9.52 0.68
CA ALA A 82 -3.36 -10.08 2.03
C ALA A 82 -4.14 -11.40 2.13
N LEU A 83 -3.45 -12.52 1.86
CA LEU A 83 -4.03 -13.86 1.97
C LEU A 83 -4.13 -14.26 3.44
N VAL A 84 -5.32 -14.69 3.86
CA VAL A 84 -5.55 -15.27 5.18
C VAL A 84 -5.63 -16.79 5.04
N GLU A 85 -4.67 -17.50 5.61
CA GLU A 85 -4.66 -18.96 5.65
C GLU A 85 -5.71 -19.48 6.65
N PRO A 86 -6.17 -20.74 6.51
CA PRO A 86 -7.07 -21.37 7.49
C PRO A 86 -6.52 -21.37 8.94
N SER A 87 -5.20 -21.33 9.08
CA SER A 87 -4.50 -21.22 10.37
C SER A 87 -4.63 -19.84 11.04
N GLY A 88 -5.17 -18.84 10.35
CA GLY A 88 -5.22 -17.45 10.78
C GLY A 88 -3.94 -16.66 10.49
N ARG A 89 -2.90 -17.29 9.94
CA ARG A 89 -1.70 -16.59 9.43
C ARG A 89 -2.08 -15.73 8.23
N VAL A 90 -1.52 -14.53 8.16
CA VAL A 90 -1.70 -13.63 7.02
C VAL A 90 -0.39 -13.50 6.25
N VAL A 91 -0.46 -13.64 4.93
CA VAL A 91 0.67 -13.56 4.00
C VAL A 91 0.45 -12.40 3.03
N LEU A 92 1.45 -11.53 2.86
CA LEU A 92 1.45 -10.51 1.83
C LEU A 92 1.93 -11.12 0.50
N LEU A 93 1.20 -10.83 -0.57
CA LEU A 93 1.45 -11.32 -1.93
C LEU A 93 1.87 -10.18 -2.85
N ASP A 94 2.48 -10.50 -3.99
CA ASP A 94 2.82 -9.54 -5.06
C ASP A 94 3.82 -8.44 -4.61
N PRO A 95 5.06 -8.81 -4.22
CA PRO A 95 6.07 -7.87 -3.77
C PRO A 95 6.78 -7.11 -4.91
N ASP A 96 6.26 -7.13 -6.14
CA ASP A 96 6.89 -6.50 -7.31
C ASP A 96 6.95 -4.96 -7.19
N GLY A 97 6.15 -4.39 -6.30
CA GLY A 97 6.11 -2.95 -5.99
C GLY A 97 7.02 -2.51 -4.84
N VAL A 98 7.81 -3.42 -4.25
CA VAL A 98 8.57 -3.11 -3.03
C VAL A 98 9.57 -1.98 -3.26
N CYS A 99 9.54 -1.00 -2.37
CA CYS A 99 10.32 0.22 -2.43
C CYS A 99 10.71 0.69 -1.02
N LEU A 100 11.51 1.75 -0.93
CA LEU A 100 11.88 2.41 0.33
C LEU A 100 11.29 3.82 0.34
N ASP A 101 10.21 4.02 1.10
CA ASP A 101 9.49 5.30 1.15
C ASP A 101 8.63 5.37 2.42
N HIS A 102 7.75 6.36 2.52
CA HIS A 102 6.87 6.58 3.65
C HIS A 102 5.76 5.51 3.74
N PRO A 103 5.50 4.92 4.93
CA PRO A 103 4.49 3.89 5.12
C PRO A 103 3.06 4.33 4.76
N GLU A 104 2.79 5.64 4.72
CA GLU A 104 1.53 6.23 4.33
C GLU A 104 1.09 5.79 2.93
N TRP A 105 2.03 5.48 2.03
CA TRP A 105 1.72 4.99 0.69
C TRP A 105 0.93 3.68 0.72
N ASP A 106 1.27 2.75 1.60
CA ASP A 106 0.55 1.48 1.76
C ASP A 106 -0.71 1.60 2.63
N LEU A 107 -0.81 2.64 3.46
CA LEU A 107 -2.01 2.91 4.26
C LEU A 107 -3.11 3.60 3.45
N LEU A 108 -2.72 4.39 2.45
CA LEU A 108 -3.62 5.23 1.66
C LEU A 108 -4.72 4.45 0.92
N PRO A 109 -4.47 3.27 0.29
CA PRO A 109 -5.51 2.49 -0.38
C PRO A 109 -6.66 2.14 0.57
N MET A 110 -6.36 1.70 1.78
CA MET A 110 -7.39 1.36 2.79
C MET A 110 -8.22 2.57 3.21
N VAL A 111 -7.59 3.73 3.42
CA VAL A 111 -8.29 4.97 3.75
C VAL A 111 -9.17 5.43 2.59
N THR A 112 -8.66 5.31 1.36
CA THR A 112 -9.35 5.72 0.14
C THR A 112 -10.57 4.83 -0.11
N ASP A 113 -10.42 3.51 0.02
CA ASP A 113 -11.52 2.56 -0.15
C ASP A 113 -12.64 2.83 0.86
N ALA A 114 -12.28 3.03 2.12
CA ALA A 114 -13.25 3.29 3.18
C ALA A 114 -14.01 4.62 3.02
N ARG A 115 -13.40 5.63 2.37
CA ARG A 115 -13.99 6.96 2.20
C ARG A 115 -14.70 7.15 0.87
N ARG A 116 -14.26 6.50 -0.20
CA ARG A 116 -14.70 6.80 -1.57
C ARG A 116 -15.44 5.66 -2.26
N THR A 117 -15.02 4.41 -2.05
CA THR A 117 -15.56 3.28 -2.80
C THR A 117 -16.62 2.52 -1.98
N GLY A 118 -16.54 2.58 -0.65
CA GLY A 118 -17.40 1.79 0.24
C GLY A 118 -17.05 0.31 0.23
N TRP A 119 -15.96 -0.08 -0.46
CA TRP A 119 -15.48 -1.46 -0.50
C TRP A 119 -14.89 -1.89 0.83
N CYS A 120 -14.59 -0.93 1.70
CA CYS A 120 -14.22 -1.14 3.08
C CYS A 120 -15.14 -0.31 3.99
N GLY A 121 -15.69 -0.92 5.05
CA GLY A 121 -16.50 -0.20 6.03
C GLY A 121 -15.64 0.60 7.04
N PRO A 122 -16.18 1.64 7.69
CA PRO A 122 -15.47 2.36 8.76
C PRO A 122 -14.96 1.45 9.89
N GLN A 123 -15.68 0.37 10.20
CA GLN A 123 -15.30 -0.62 11.22
C GLN A 123 -14.06 -1.43 10.80
N GLU A 124 -13.99 -1.82 9.53
CA GLU A 124 -12.86 -2.55 8.97
C GLU A 124 -11.61 -1.67 8.89
N LEU A 125 -11.75 -0.40 8.47
CA LEU A 125 -10.66 0.56 8.52
C LEU A 125 -10.13 0.73 9.94
N ARG A 126 -11.01 0.86 10.94
CA ARG A 126 -10.61 0.96 12.35
C ARG A 126 -9.89 -0.30 12.82
N ALA A 127 -10.34 -1.50 12.44
CA ALA A 127 -9.69 -2.75 12.79
C ALA A 127 -8.31 -2.88 12.14
N PHE A 128 -8.19 -2.52 10.86
CA PHE A 128 -6.93 -2.46 10.14
C PHE A 128 -5.93 -1.50 10.81
N LEU A 129 -6.34 -0.26 11.08
CA LEU A 129 -5.49 0.76 11.71
C LEU A 129 -5.11 0.39 13.15
N ARG A 130 -6.00 -0.26 13.92
CA ARG A 130 -5.65 -0.82 15.24
C ARG A 130 -4.55 -1.85 15.09
N GLY A 131 -4.73 -2.87 14.25
CA GLY A 131 -3.70 -3.89 14.04
C GLY A 131 -2.36 -3.32 13.58
N TYR A 132 -2.38 -2.27 12.75
CA TYR A 132 -1.15 -1.60 12.30
C TYR A 132 -0.44 -0.80 13.40
N ARG A 133 -1.19 -0.20 14.34
CA ARG A 133 -0.62 0.52 15.49
C ARG A 133 -0.13 -0.42 16.58
N ASP A 134 -0.93 -1.45 16.87
CA ASP A 134 -0.77 -2.32 18.05
C ASP A 134 0.28 -3.42 17.82
N ALA A 135 0.66 -3.68 16.56
CA ALA A 135 1.81 -4.52 16.24
C ALA A 135 3.12 -3.79 16.62
N GLY A 136 3.52 -3.94 17.89
CA GLY A 136 4.83 -3.52 18.38
C GLY A 136 5.99 -4.21 17.64
N ASP A 137 7.12 -3.51 17.54
CA ASP A 137 8.52 -3.92 17.29
C ASP A 137 8.79 -5.15 16.38
N GLY A 138 7.91 -5.44 15.42
CA GLY A 138 8.14 -6.42 14.36
C GLY A 138 7.79 -7.87 14.71
N ARG A 139 7.10 -8.16 15.82
CA ARG A 139 6.49 -9.48 16.02
C ARG A 139 5.07 -9.51 15.46
N ALA A 140 4.85 -10.41 14.50
CA ALA A 140 3.51 -10.67 13.97
C ALA A 140 2.53 -10.93 15.13
N PRO A 141 1.38 -10.23 15.20
CA PRO A 141 0.41 -10.46 16.25
C PRO A 141 -0.06 -11.92 16.18
N ARG A 142 0.01 -12.63 17.32
CA ARG A 142 -0.62 -13.94 17.44
C ARG A 142 -2.12 -13.72 17.38
N VAL A 143 -2.73 -14.07 16.27
CA VAL A 143 -4.20 -14.15 16.19
C VAL A 143 -4.58 -15.37 17.03
N ALA A 144 -5.23 -15.14 18.17
CA ALA A 144 -5.87 -16.22 18.91
C ALA A 144 -6.91 -16.85 17.97
N GLY A 145 -6.74 -18.13 17.67
CA GLY A 145 -7.71 -18.88 16.89
C GLY A 145 -9.06 -18.91 17.60
N PRO A 146 -10.18 -19.06 16.86
CA PRO A 146 -11.47 -19.23 17.49
C PRO A 146 -11.52 -20.55 18.26
N ASP A 147 -11.79 -20.47 19.57
CA ASP A 147 -12.33 -21.59 20.34
C ASP A 147 -13.70 -21.93 19.74
N TRP A 148 -13.74 -23.01 18.96
CA TRP A 148 -15.01 -23.70 18.72
C TRP A 148 -15.21 -24.66 19.89
N ALA A 149 -16.14 -24.31 20.77
CA ALA A 149 -16.84 -25.22 21.68
C ALA A 149 -18.32 -24.86 21.63
#